data_AF-G2DZR4-F1
#
_entry.id   AF-G2DZR4-F1
#
_cell.length_a   1.000
_cell.length_b   1.000
_cell.length_c   1.000
_cell.angle_alpha   90.00
_cell.angle_beta   90.00
_cell.angle_gamma   90.00
#
_symmetry.space_group_name_H-M   'P 1'
#
loop_
_entity.id
_entity.type
_entity.pdbx_description
1 polymer ?
#
loop_
_entity_poly.entity_id
_entity_poly.type
_entity_poly.pdbx_seq_one_letter_code
_entity_poly.pdbx_strand_id
1 'polypeptide(L)'
;MPETRTVRLLRTLLATHLDWHGSRLDFLARFILAVLQVRSVNLARLAPVLSSRAKPSSNYIRLQRFMRSFTMDQSDIARTVGDLLPAQQPWVLTLDRTNWKLGRAEINLLVLGVAYRGLAIPLLWTALPKAGNSNTKERIALMERFFATFPGQPVAFLLADREFVGRDWLAYLLQRELPFRLRLKANVNLTSTKGSYPLLREFQTLAVGGSRVLRQPRRLWGQKVFLSAKRLETNEWLLIVSESFSRQAIEEYAQRWTIETLFAALKSHGFHLEETHLTKPERLERLFALLTLATLWALHTGVWAHEQQPIRQKKHSSALSSASFATDSTSFSASSPCRPVSLPNCSASSVSCSMGDRSTSNMT
;
A
#
# COMPACT_ATOMS: atom_id res chain seq x y z
N MET A 1 -21.59 -0.68 25.51
CA MET A 1 -21.10 -2.09 25.56
C MET A 1 -20.31 -2.51 24.30
N PRO A 2 -20.66 -2.16 23.04
CA PRO A 2 -19.97 -2.64 21.83
C PRO A 2 -18.50 -2.16 21.70
N GLU A 3 -18.25 -0.87 21.96
CA GLU A 3 -16.93 -0.24 21.80
C GLU A 3 -15.83 -0.96 22.60
N THR A 4 -16.15 -1.41 23.83
CA THR A 4 -15.17 -2.04 24.72
C THR A 4 -14.76 -3.44 24.22
N ARG A 5 -15.64 -4.15 23.51
CA ARG A 5 -15.32 -5.48 22.94
C ARG A 5 -14.42 -5.33 21.71
N THR A 6 -14.77 -4.46 20.77
CA THR A 6 -13.98 -4.25 19.55
C THR A 6 -12.57 -3.76 19.86
N VAL A 7 -12.43 -2.79 20.75
CA VAL A 7 -11.11 -2.31 21.21
C VAL A 7 -10.30 -3.44 21.84
N ARG A 8 -10.94 -4.30 22.66
CA ARG A 8 -10.25 -5.44 23.29
C ARG A 8 -9.74 -6.44 22.26
N LEU A 9 -10.55 -6.82 21.26
CA LEU A 9 -10.16 -7.76 20.22
C LEU A 9 -9.00 -7.24 19.38
N LEU A 10 -9.10 -5.99 18.90
CA LEU A 10 -8.03 -5.37 18.13
C LEU A 10 -6.76 -5.21 18.96
N ARG A 11 -6.87 -4.86 20.25
CA ARG A 11 -5.72 -4.80 21.16
C ARG A 11 -5.05 -6.16 21.32
N THR A 12 -5.82 -7.23 21.49
CA THR A 12 -5.29 -8.59 21.62
C THR A 12 -4.57 -9.02 20.34
N LEU A 13 -5.13 -8.73 19.17
CA LEU A 13 -4.45 -8.99 17.89
C LEU A 13 -3.15 -8.19 17.76
N LEU A 14 -3.18 -6.89 18.06
CA LEU A 14 -1.97 -6.06 17.97
C LEU A 14 -0.89 -6.53 18.96
N ALA A 15 -1.28 -7.08 20.11
CA ALA A 15 -0.35 -7.62 21.10
C ALA A 15 0.41 -8.88 20.62
N THR A 16 -0.07 -9.59 19.59
CA THR A 16 0.66 -10.74 19.03
C THR A 16 1.80 -10.33 18.11
N HIS A 17 1.83 -9.07 17.65
CA HIS A 17 2.84 -8.56 16.73
C HIS A 17 3.68 -7.40 17.29
N LEU A 18 3.15 -6.67 18.29
CA LEU A 18 3.80 -5.49 18.87
C LEU A 18 4.01 -5.69 20.37
N ASP A 19 5.27 -5.72 20.80
CA ASP A 19 5.67 -5.78 22.22
C ASP A 19 5.56 -4.40 22.89
N TRP A 20 4.37 -3.80 22.83
CA TRP A 20 4.10 -2.51 23.45
C TRP A 20 3.32 -2.69 24.75
N HIS A 21 3.57 -1.81 25.72
CA HIS A 21 2.78 -1.77 26.95
C HIS A 21 1.27 -1.67 26.65
N GLY A 22 0.44 -2.38 27.41
CA GLY A 22 -1.00 -2.54 27.11
C GLY A 22 -1.79 -1.23 26.97
N SER A 23 -1.36 -0.15 27.65
CA SER A 23 -1.96 1.19 27.49
C SER A 23 -1.66 1.87 26.15
N ARG A 24 -0.55 1.51 25.49
CA ARG A 24 -0.18 1.94 24.14
C ARG A 24 -0.93 1.13 23.09
N LEU A 25 -1.08 -0.18 23.30
CA LEU A 25 -1.91 -1.02 22.44
C LEU A 25 -3.39 -0.61 22.51
N ASP A 26 -3.92 -0.30 23.70
CA ASP A 26 -5.28 0.25 23.85
C ASP A 26 -5.41 1.59 23.10
N PHE A 27 -4.41 2.47 23.21
CA PHE A 27 -4.41 3.72 22.44
C PHE A 27 -4.43 3.45 20.93
N LEU A 28 -3.57 2.55 20.45
CA LEU A 28 -3.46 2.21 19.02
C LEU A 28 -4.77 1.65 18.47
N ALA A 29 -5.38 0.68 19.19
CA ALA A 29 -6.66 0.10 18.80
C ALA A 29 -7.75 1.18 18.70
N ARG A 30 -7.83 2.08 19.69
CA ARG A 30 -8.76 3.21 19.68
C ARG A 30 -8.49 4.19 18.55
N PHE A 31 -7.22 4.49 18.29
CA PHE A 31 -6.82 5.39 17.22
C PHE A 31 -7.22 4.84 15.85
N ILE A 32 -6.96 3.57 15.57
CA ILE A 32 -7.35 2.91 14.31
C ILE A 32 -8.86 3.02 14.11
N LEU A 33 -9.66 2.64 15.13
CA LEU A 33 -11.13 2.73 15.04
C LEU A 33 -11.62 4.18 14.85
N ALA A 34 -11.03 5.13 15.57
CA ALA A 34 -11.37 6.54 15.46
C ALA A 34 -11.07 7.12 14.07
N VAL A 35 -9.91 6.82 13.49
CA VAL A 35 -9.53 7.29 12.16
C VAL A 35 -10.42 6.67 11.07
N LEU A 36 -10.77 5.40 11.20
CA LEU A 36 -11.69 4.74 10.27
C LEU A 36 -13.11 5.32 10.36
N GLN A 37 -13.57 5.66 11.57
CA GLN A 37 -14.88 6.28 11.78
C GLN A 37 -14.94 7.73 11.28
N VAL A 38 -13.92 8.54 11.58
CA VAL A 38 -13.91 9.98 11.29
C VAL A 38 -13.41 10.30 9.89
N ARG A 39 -12.59 9.41 9.32
CA ARG A 39 -11.91 9.62 8.03
C ARG A 39 -11.08 10.91 8.01
N SER A 40 -10.35 11.15 9.08
CA SER A 40 -9.43 12.29 9.19
C SER A 40 -8.38 12.00 10.25
N VAL A 41 -7.16 12.48 10.04
CA VAL A 41 -6.09 12.50 11.04
C VAL A 41 -6.06 13.77 11.89
N ASN A 42 -6.99 14.70 11.67
CA ASN A 42 -7.09 15.90 12.48
C ASN A 42 -7.38 15.52 13.95
N LEU A 43 -6.45 15.83 14.85
CA LEU A 43 -6.53 15.40 16.25
C LEU A 43 -7.76 15.96 16.98
N ALA A 44 -8.23 17.15 16.60
CA ALA A 44 -9.43 17.74 17.21
C ALA A 44 -10.70 17.00 16.76
N ARG A 45 -10.75 16.49 15.52
CA ARG A 45 -11.86 15.66 15.02
C ARG A 45 -11.83 14.24 15.60
N LEU A 46 -10.64 13.71 15.90
CA LEU A 46 -10.48 12.39 16.53
C LEU A 46 -10.80 12.39 18.03
N ALA A 47 -10.53 13.49 18.73
CA ALA A 47 -10.64 13.54 20.18
C ALA A 47 -12.03 13.18 20.76
N PRO A 48 -13.17 13.58 20.16
CA PRO A 48 -14.50 13.21 20.65
C PRO A 48 -14.82 11.72 20.55
N VAL A 49 -14.22 10.99 19.60
CA VAL A 49 -14.54 9.58 19.33
C VAL A 49 -13.50 8.59 19.86
N LEU A 50 -12.32 9.08 20.29
CA LEU A 50 -11.21 8.21 20.70
C LEU A 50 -11.56 7.32 21.91
N SER A 51 -12.30 7.86 22.88
CA SER A 51 -12.76 7.13 24.05
C SER A 51 -13.95 7.85 24.66
N SER A 52 -15.11 7.19 24.65
CA SER A 52 -16.36 7.68 25.25
C SER A 52 -16.27 7.92 26.76
N ARG A 53 -15.31 7.28 27.45
CA ARG A 53 -15.11 7.39 28.91
C ARG A 53 -14.32 8.63 29.36
N ALA A 54 -13.75 9.39 28.42
CA ALA A 54 -12.90 10.53 28.74
C ALA A 54 -13.43 11.80 28.08
N LYS A 55 -13.17 12.96 28.71
CA LYS A 55 -13.51 14.26 28.11
C LYS A 55 -12.75 14.41 26.77
N PRO A 56 -13.36 15.00 25.72
CA PRO A 56 -12.67 15.24 24.45
C PRO A 56 -11.34 15.99 24.61
N SER A 57 -11.27 16.98 25.52
CA SER A 57 -10.02 17.69 25.84
C SER A 57 -8.91 16.76 26.38
N SER A 58 -9.26 15.79 27.22
CA SER A 58 -8.32 14.77 27.72
C SER A 58 -7.84 13.84 26.61
N ASN A 59 -8.73 13.42 25.71
CA ASN A 59 -8.37 12.62 24.53
C ASN A 59 -7.44 13.40 23.59
N TYR A 60 -7.72 14.68 23.36
CA TYR A 60 -6.87 15.56 22.55
C TYR A 60 -5.44 15.64 23.10
N ILE A 61 -5.29 15.81 24.42
CA ILE A 61 -3.98 15.81 25.09
C ILE A 61 -3.30 14.43 24.97
N ARG A 62 -4.05 13.32 25.09
CA ARG A 62 -3.51 11.96 24.91
C ARG A 62 -2.97 11.76 23.48
N LEU A 63 -3.69 12.22 22.46
CA LEU A 63 -3.25 12.20 21.06
C LEU A 63 -1.96 13.01 20.88
N GLN A 64 -1.93 14.26 21.38
CA GLN A 64 -0.74 15.11 21.29
C GLN A 64 0.48 14.50 21.99
N ARG A 65 0.29 13.93 23.19
CA ARG A 65 1.37 13.25 23.94
C ARG A 65 1.92 12.07 23.16
N PHE A 66 1.05 11.23 22.59
CA PHE A 66 1.48 10.10 21.78
C PHE A 66 2.33 10.56 20.58
N MET A 67 1.85 11.53 19.80
CA MET A 67 2.59 12.07 18.65
C MET A 67 3.91 12.72 19.05
N ARG A 68 3.98 13.30 20.25
CA ARG A 68 5.17 14.02 20.73
C ARG A 68 6.27 13.09 21.22
N SER A 69 5.95 12.05 21.99
CA SER A 69 6.94 11.36 22.82
C SER A 69 6.97 9.85 22.69
N PHE A 70 6.06 9.23 21.93
CA PHE A 70 6.11 7.79 21.76
C PHE A 70 7.12 7.41 20.67
N THR A 71 8.05 6.52 20.99
CA THR A 71 9.01 5.99 20.01
C THR A 71 8.46 4.69 19.45
N MET A 72 8.49 4.56 18.13
CA MET A 72 8.05 3.38 17.41
C MET A 72 9.19 2.92 16.53
N ASP A 73 9.56 1.64 16.64
CA ASP A 73 10.43 1.04 15.64
C ASP A 73 9.59 0.78 14.38
N GLN A 74 9.93 1.43 13.27
CA GLN A 74 9.27 1.19 11.99
C GLN A 74 9.44 -0.27 11.54
N SER A 75 10.50 -0.95 11.97
CA SER A 75 10.75 -2.36 11.63
C SER A 75 9.72 -3.29 12.27
N ASP A 76 9.28 -3.00 13.51
CA ASP A 76 8.18 -3.74 14.16
C ASP A 76 6.86 -3.54 13.43
N ILE A 77 6.59 -2.30 13.00
CA ILE A 77 5.39 -1.98 12.23
C ILE A 77 5.42 -2.68 10.87
N ALA A 78 6.56 -2.64 10.18
CA ALA A 78 6.76 -3.31 8.91
C ALA A 78 6.57 -4.83 9.06
N ARG A 79 7.19 -5.47 10.05
CA ARG A 79 6.99 -6.90 10.35
C ARG A 79 5.51 -7.22 10.62
N THR A 80 4.85 -6.42 11.46
CA THR A 80 3.40 -6.55 11.71
C THR A 80 2.59 -6.49 10.42
N VAL A 81 2.91 -5.55 9.52
CA VAL A 81 2.26 -5.46 8.21
C VAL A 81 2.56 -6.69 7.36
N GLY A 82 3.81 -7.14 7.32
CA GLY A 82 4.22 -8.34 6.59
C GLY A 82 3.49 -9.61 7.04
N ASP A 83 3.37 -9.81 8.35
CA ASP A 83 2.70 -10.96 8.96
C ASP A 83 1.19 -10.98 8.69
N LEU A 84 0.57 -9.79 8.71
CA LEU A 84 -0.87 -9.63 8.55
C LEU A 84 -1.27 -9.46 7.08
N LEU A 85 -0.35 -9.11 6.18
CA LEU A 85 -0.64 -9.05 4.75
C LEU A 85 -1.19 -10.41 4.28
N PRO A 86 -2.29 -10.42 3.50
CA PRO A 86 -2.80 -11.67 2.94
C PRO A 86 -1.70 -12.39 2.15
N ALA A 87 -1.70 -13.72 2.17
CA ALA A 87 -0.67 -14.57 1.56
C ALA A 87 -0.45 -14.21 0.08
N GLN A 88 0.53 -13.34 -0.18
CA GLN A 88 0.94 -12.89 -1.50
C GLN A 88 2.46 -12.99 -1.53
N GLN A 89 2.97 -13.87 -2.38
CA GLN A 89 4.39 -13.95 -2.70
C GLN A 89 4.57 -14.34 -4.17
N PRO A 90 5.67 -13.90 -4.82
CA PRO A 90 6.62 -12.90 -4.34
C PRO A 90 6.02 -11.49 -4.26
N TRP A 91 6.60 -10.59 -3.44
CA TRP A 91 6.08 -9.22 -3.26
C TRP A 91 6.39 -8.33 -4.46
N VAL A 92 5.41 -7.56 -4.92
CA VAL A 92 5.62 -6.44 -5.83
C VAL A 92 5.81 -5.19 -5.00
N LEU A 93 7.03 -4.63 -5.01
CA LEU A 93 7.35 -3.43 -4.25
C LEU A 93 7.05 -2.18 -5.06
N THR A 94 6.56 -1.13 -4.40
CA THR A 94 6.36 0.20 -4.97
C THR A 94 7.15 1.22 -4.19
N LEU A 95 7.90 2.08 -4.90
CA LEU A 95 8.63 3.21 -4.34
C LEU A 95 8.11 4.50 -4.95
N ASP A 96 7.64 5.39 -4.10
CA ASP A 96 7.21 6.73 -4.52
C ASP A 96 7.32 7.73 -3.37
N ARG A 97 7.12 9.02 -3.68
CA ARG A 97 7.09 10.09 -2.69
C ARG A 97 5.71 10.71 -2.62
N THR A 98 5.31 11.08 -1.41
CA THR A 98 4.18 11.98 -1.19
C THR A 98 4.69 13.27 -0.55
N ASN A 99 4.31 14.40 -1.12
CA ASN A 99 4.66 15.71 -0.58
C ASN A 99 3.47 16.67 -0.56
N TRP A 100 3.54 17.65 0.33
CA TRP A 100 2.64 18.79 0.42
C TRP A 100 3.28 19.90 1.26
N LYS A 101 2.65 21.07 1.26
CA LYS A 101 3.08 22.23 2.06
C LYS A 101 2.09 22.48 3.18
N LEU A 102 2.62 22.77 4.36
CA LEU A 102 1.86 23.33 5.47
C LEU A 102 2.48 24.67 5.88
N GLY A 103 1.88 25.76 5.40
CA GLY A 103 2.50 27.09 5.51
C GLY A 103 3.87 27.10 4.81
N ARG A 104 4.95 27.30 5.58
CA ARG A 104 6.34 27.25 5.09
C ARG A 104 7.00 25.88 5.22
N ALA A 105 6.37 24.93 5.91
CA ALA A 105 6.94 23.62 6.13
C ALA A 105 6.73 22.73 4.90
N GLU A 106 7.82 22.18 4.38
CA GLU A 106 7.82 21.16 3.33
C GLU A 106 7.64 19.80 3.99
N ILE A 107 6.57 19.10 3.65
CA ILE A 107 6.34 17.73 4.11
C ILE A 107 6.58 16.81 2.92
N ASN A 108 7.50 15.86 3.08
CA ASN A 108 7.96 14.98 2.01
C ASN A 108 8.30 13.61 2.60
N LEU A 109 7.58 12.58 2.20
CA LEU A 109 7.79 11.20 2.66
C LEU A 109 8.19 10.36 1.46
N LEU A 110 9.35 9.71 1.55
CA LEU A 110 9.72 8.61 0.66
C LEU A 110 9.13 7.32 1.22
N VAL A 111 8.31 6.62 0.45
CA VAL A 111 7.53 5.48 0.93
C VAL A 111 7.81 4.26 0.06
N LEU A 112 8.15 3.15 0.73
CA LEU A 112 8.20 1.81 0.17
C LEU A 112 6.95 1.05 0.63
N GLY A 113 6.23 0.44 -0.30
CA GLY A 113 5.05 -0.37 -0.02
C GLY A 113 4.96 -1.63 -0.85
N VAL A 114 4.00 -2.50 -0.53
CA VAL A 114 3.67 -3.72 -1.27
C VAL A 114 2.37 -3.51 -2.03
N ALA A 115 2.37 -3.75 -3.33
CA ALA A 115 1.18 -3.68 -4.16
C ALA A 115 0.28 -4.90 -3.91
N TYR A 116 -0.94 -4.67 -3.42
CA TYR A 116 -1.94 -5.71 -3.16
C TYR A 116 -3.33 -5.26 -3.63
N ARG A 117 -3.92 -6.02 -4.57
CA ARG A 117 -5.30 -5.82 -5.09
C ARG A 117 -5.66 -4.35 -5.42
N GLY A 118 -4.75 -3.63 -6.08
CA GLY A 118 -4.98 -2.25 -6.53
C GLY A 118 -4.62 -1.16 -5.51
N LEU A 119 -4.13 -1.52 -4.32
CA LEU A 119 -3.68 -0.59 -3.28
C LEU A 119 -2.27 -0.96 -2.81
N ALA A 120 -1.39 0.02 -2.63
CA ALA A 120 -0.11 -0.23 -1.98
C ALA A 120 -0.30 -0.17 -0.46
N ILE A 121 0.25 -1.14 0.27
CA ILE A 121 0.32 -1.11 1.73
C ILE A 121 1.72 -0.64 2.13
N PRO A 122 1.87 0.46 2.88
CA PRO A 122 3.19 0.93 3.28
C PRO A 122 3.92 -0.10 4.16
N LEU A 123 5.22 -0.25 3.93
CA LEU A 123 6.11 -1.03 4.79
C LEU A 123 7.07 -0.12 5.55
N LEU A 124 7.79 0.74 4.82
CA LEU A 124 8.84 1.59 5.35
C LEU A 124 8.77 2.96 4.72
N TRP A 125 9.18 3.99 5.47
CA TRP A 125 9.23 5.35 4.97
C TRP A 125 10.34 6.16 5.64
N THR A 126 10.65 7.29 5.00
CA THR A 126 11.58 8.30 5.53
C THR A 126 11.00 9.68 5.27
N ALA A 127 10.83 10.48 6.32
CA ALA A 127 10.52 11.90 6.21
C ALA A 127 11.77 12.66 5.78
N LEU A 128 11.74 13.20 4.56
CA LEU A 128 12.86 13.94 3.99
C LEU A 128 12.80 15.41 4.45
N PRO A 129 13.85 15.95 5.09
CA PRO A 129 13.86 17.32 5.60
C PRO A 129 14.12 18.35 4.47
N LYS A 130 13.52 18.14 3.29
CA LYS A 130 13.74 18.95 2.09
C LYS A 130 12.58 18.86 1.11
N ALA A 131 12.40 19.93 0.33
CA ALA A 131 11.57 19.90 -0.87
C ALA A 131 12.25 19.10 -1.99
N GLY A 132 11.45 18.65 -2.96
CA GLY A 132 11.96 17.99 -4.17
C GLY A 132 12.30 16.51 -3.99
N ASN A 133 13.15 16.00 -4.89
CA ASN A 133 13.34 14.56 -5.08
C ASN A 133 14.22 13.91 -4.01
N SER A 134 14.02 12.61 -3.81
CA SER A 134 14.99 11.77 -3.10
C SER A 134 16.30 11.66 -3.88
N ASN A 135 17.42 11.52 -3.16
CA ASN A 135 18.70 11.17 -3.76
C ASN A 135 18.96 9.65 -3.69
N THR A 136 19.99 9.18 -4.39
CA THR A 136 20.31 7.75 -4.44
C THR A 136 20.65 7.18 -3.06
N LYS A 137 21.33 7.93 -2.19
CA LYS A 137 21.69 7.47 -0.83
C LYS A 137 20.44 7.24 0.02
N GLU A 138 19.46 8.13 -0.05
CA GLU A 138 18.18 8.01 0.66
C GLU A 138 17.39 6.78 0.19
N ARG A 139 17.36 6.53 -1.13
CA ARG A 139 16.72 5.33 -1.70
C ARG A 139 17.42 4.05 -1.24
N ILE A 140 18.74 3.99 -1.33
CA ILE A 140 19.54 2.84 -0.89
C ILE A 140 19.31 2.60 0.61
N ALA A 141 19.37 3.64 1.44
CA ALA A 141 19.13 3.49 2.88
C ALA A 141 17.75 2.90 3.19
N LEU A 142 16.71 3.29 2.45
CA LEU A 142 15.36 2.71 2.61
C LEU A 142 15.32 1.23 2.17
N MET A 143 16.01 0.87 1.09
CA MET A 143 16.09 -0.52 0.63
C MET A 143 16.92 -1.41 1.58
N GLU A 144 18.04 -0.92 2.12
CA GLU A 144 18.83 -1.65 3.10
C GLU A 144 18.03 -1.91 4.39
N ARG A 145 17.20 -0.94 4.82
CA ARG A 145 16.24 -1.15 5.90
C ARG A 145 15.21 -2.23 5.56
N PHE A 146 14.72 -2.28 4.32
CA PHE A 146 13.81 -3.34 3.86
C PHE A 146 14.48 -4.72 3.96
N PHE A 147 15.68 -4.88 3.41
CA PHE A 147 16.40 -6.16 3.45
C PHE A 147 16.79 -6.59 4.86
N ALA A 148 17.12 -5.65 5.75
CA ALA A 148 17.37 -5.94 7.16
C ALA A 148 16.09 -6.35 7.91
N THR A 149 14.95 -5.77 7.56
CA THR A 149 13.66 -6.07 8.20
C THR A 149 13.06 -7.38 7.71
N PHE A 150 13.22 -7.70 6.43
CA PHE A 150 12.65 -8.86 5.76
C PHE A 150 13.74 -9.70 5.06
N PRO A 151 14.65 -10.32 5.82
CA PRO A 151 15.72 -11.12 5.23
C PRO A 151 15.13 -12.30 4.46
N GLY A 152 15.52 -12.43 3.19
CA GLY A 152 15.08 -13.54 2.33
C GLY A 152 13.64 -13.43 1.80
N GLN A 153 12.92 -12.34 2.08
CA GLN A 153 11.57 -12.13 1.54
C GLN A 153 11.62 -12.09 0.00
N PRO A 154 10.91 -12.99 -0.70
CA PRO A 154 10.89 -13.00 -2.15
C PRO A 154 10.26 -11.72 -2.71
N VAL A 155 10.97 -11.05 -3.62
CA VAL A 155 10.51 -9.85 -4.32
C VAL A 155 10.40 -10.14 -5.82
N ALA A 156 9.21 -9.91 -6.38
CA ALA A 156 8.91 -10.10 -7.79
C ALA A 156 9.63 -9.04 -8.62
N PHE A 157 9.45 -7.77 -8.23
CA PHE A 157 10.14 -6.60 -8.78
C PHE A 157 9.81 -5.34 -7.98
N LEU A 158 10.68 -4.34 -8.11
CA LEU A 158 10.49 -2.97 -7.63
C LEU A 158 9.93 -2.06 -8.73
N LEU A 159 8.86 -1.34 -8.43
CA LEU A 159 8.21 -0.36 -9.29
C LEU A 159 8.55 1.06 -8.82
N ALA A 160 8.97 1.93 -9.73
CA ALA A 160 9.14 3.36 -9.42
C ALA A 160 9.00 4.26 -10.65
N ASP A 161 8.59 5.51 -10.42
CA ASP A 161 8.44 6.51 -11.50
C ASP A 161 9.79 7.10 -11.97
N ARG A 162 9.74 7.93 -13.02
CA ARG A 162 10.88 8.56 -13.71
C ARG A 162 11.73 9.52 -12.88
N GLU A 163 11.36 9.77 -11.63
CA GLU A 163 12.20 10.50 -10.67
C GLU A 163 13.15 9.58 -9.87
N PHE A 164 12.89 8.27 -9.85
CA PHE A 164 13.68 7.26 -9.13
C PHE A 164 14.58 6.48 -10.08
N VAL A 165 15.35 7.20 -10.91
CA VAL A 165 16.29 6.61 -11.86
C VAL A 165 17.64 7.34 -11.82
N GLY A 166 18.70 6.62 -12.17
CA GLY A 166 20.05 7.18 -12.26
C GLY A 166 21.10 6.08 -12.31
N ARG A 167 22.31 6.41 -12.77
CA ARG A 167 23.42 5.46 -12.93
C ARG A 167 23.66 4.60 -11.68
N ASP A 168 23.91 5.25 -10.55
CA ASP A 168 24.28 4.58 -9.30
C ASP A 168 23.10 3.79 -8.73
N TRP A 169 21.88 4.28 -8.93
CA TRP A 169 20.66 3.59 -8.49
C TRP A 169 20.44 2.30 -9.27
N LEU A 170 20.55 2.34 -10.61
CA LEU A 170 20.43 1.13 -11.44
C LEU A 170 21.57 0.14 -11.14
N ALA A 171 22.80 0.64 -10.96
CA ALA A 171 23.93 -0.20 -10.59
C ALA A 171 23.69 -0.93 -9.27
N TYR A 172 23.19 -0.23 -8.26
CA TYR A 172 22.84 -0.81 -6.96
C TYR A 172 21.76 -1.90 -7.08
N LEU A 173 20.67 -1.63 -7.80
CA LEU A 173 19.58 -2.60 -7.98
C LEU A 173 20.05 -3.88 -8.68
N LEU A 174 20.87 -3.72 -9.73
CA LEU A 174 21.47 -4.86 -10.44
C LEU A 174 22.45 -5.64 -9.56
N GLN A 175 23.29 -4.95 -8.78
CA GLN A 175 24.24 -5.60 -7.86
C GLN A 175 23.53 -6.36 -6.73
N ARG A 176 22.39 -5.86 -6.26
CA ARG A 176 21.52 -6.54 -5.29
C ARG A 176 20.66 -7.64 -5.91
N GLU A 177 20.77 -7.87 -7.22
CA GLU A 177 19.95 -8.82 -7.96
C GLU A 177 18.44 -8.59 -7.76
N LEU A 178 18.04 -7.33 -7.49
CA LEU A 178 16.64 -6.97 -7.26
C LEU A 178 15.96 -6.71 -8.61
N PRO A 179 14.94 -7.49 -9.00
CA PRO A 179 14.22 -7.19 -10.22
C PRO A 179 13.50 -5.85 -10.13
N PHE A 180 13.35 -5.14 -11.24
CA PHE A 180 12.72 -3.82 -11.27
C PHE A 180 12.00 -3.51 -12.59
N ARG A 181 10.97 -2.67 -12.49
CA ARG A 181 10.35 -1.96 -13.62
C ARG A 181 10.34 -0.47 -13.28
N LEU A 182 11.29 0.28 -13.82
CA LEU A 182 11.41 1.72 -13.56
C LEU A 182 11.02 2.49 -14.80
N ARG A 183 10.32 3.61 -14.65
CA ARG A 183 10.02 4.48 -15.79
C ARG A 183 11.22 5.36 -16.14
N LEU A 184 11.47 5.53 -17.43
CA LEU A 184 12.49 6.44 -17.94
C LEU A 184 11.88 7.74 -18.46
N LYS A 185 12.68 8.81 -18.44
CA LYS A 185 12.38 10.03 -19.19
C LYS A 185 12.70 9.82 -20.68
N ALA A 186 11.95 10.48 -21.55
CA ALA A 186 12.12 10.36 -23.00
C ALA A 186 13.45 10.92 -23.53
N ASN A 187 14.06 11.85 -22.81
CA ASN A 187 15.33 12.50 -23.16
C ASN A 187 16.57 11.71 -22.71
N VAL A 188 16.41 10.46 -22.29
CA VAL A 188 17.52 9.60 -21.89
C VAL A 188 18.28 9.11 -23.15
N ASN A 189 19.60 9.07 -23.06
CA ASN A 189 20.46 8.49 -24.09
C ASN A 189 20.93 7.09 -23.70
N LEU A 190 21.02 6.22 -24.71
CA LEU A 190 21.65 4.92 -24.66
C LEU A 190 23.09 5.02 -25.18
N THR A 191 23.90 4.01 -24.88
CA THR A 191 25.29 3.92 -25.34
C THR A 191 25.47 2.72 -26.28
N SER A 192 26.24 2.89 -27.35
CA SER A 192 26.68 1.84 -28.26
C SER A 192 28.20 1.90 -28.46
N THR A 193 28.75 1.00 -29.27
CA THR A 193 30.15 1.06 -29.73
C THR A 193 30.44 2.33 -30.55
N LYS A 194 29.41 2.93 -31.17
CA LYS A 194 29.52 4.15 -31.98
C LYS A 194 29.25 5.44 -31.18
N GLY A 195 29.10 5.33 -29.85
CA GLY A 195 28.80 6.45 -28.97
C GLY A 195 27.35 6.49 -28.47
N SER A 196 26.97 7.66 -27.95
CA SER A 196 25.68 7.94 -27.31
C SER A 196 24.59 8.28 -28.33
N TYR A 197 23.37 7.80 -28.13
CA TYR A 197 22.22 8.11 -29.00
C TYR A 197 20.90 8.16 -28.23
N PRO A 198 19.87 8.88 -28.71
CA PRO A 198 18.58 8.98 -28.02
C PRO A 198 17.87 7.63 -27.90
N LEU A 199 17.33 7.33 -26.71
CA LEU A 199 16.58 6.09 -26.46
C LEU A 199 15.40 5.92 -27.41
N LEU A 200 14.69 7.01 -27.72
CA LEU A 200 13.51 6.97 -28.59
C LEU A 200 13.79 6.41 -30.00
N ARG A 201 15.05 6.40 -30.47
CA ARG A 201 15.42 5.77 -31.74
C ARG A 201 15.03 4.28 -31.78
N GLU A 202 15.07 3.58 -30.64
CA GLU A 202 14.66 2.16 -30.54
C GLU A 202 13.16 1.94 -30.78
N PHE A 203 12.35 2.99 -30.61
CA PHE A 203 10.89 2.93 -30.64
C PHE A 203 10.26 3.86 -31.69
N GLN A 204 11.07 4.50 -32.55
CA GLN A 204 10.61 5.53 -33.48
C GLN A 204 9.47 5.09 -34.42
N THR A 205 9.40 3.80 -34.76
CA THR A 205 8.37 3.24 -35.64
C THR A 205 7.10 2.81 -34.89
N LEU A 206 7.00 3.05 -33.58
CA LEU A 206 5.85 2.62 -32.78
C LEU A 206 4.68 3.60 -32.99
N ALA A 207 3.56 3.07 -33.48
CA ALA A 207 2.33 3.84 -33.64
C ALA A 207 1.69 4.20 -32.30
N VAL A 208 0.85 5.23 -32.28
CA VAL A 208 0.02 5.62 -31.13
C VAL A 208 -0.85 4.43 -30.71
N GLY A 209 -1.02 4.22 -29.41
CA GLY A 209 -1.68 3.04 -28.81
C GLY A 209 -0.80 1.79 -28.77
N GLY A 210 0.25 1.73 -29.58
CA GLY A 210 1.13 0.56 -29.72
C GLY A 210 2.08 0.37 -28.53
N SER A 211 2.46 -0.89 -28.30
CA SER A 211 3.51 -1.29 -27.36
C SER A 211 4.62 -2.09 -28.05
N ARG A 212 5.84 -2.02 -27.49
CA ARG A 212 7.00 -2.79 -27.95
C ARG A 212 7.93 -3.12 -26.79
N VAL A 213 8.32 -4.38 -26.69
CA VAL A 213 9.33 -4.88 -25.75
C VAL A 213 10.55 -5.32 -26.56
N LEU A 214 11.74 -4.79 -26.24
CA LEU A 214 12.97 -5.20 -26.90
C LEU A 214 13.46 -6.54 -26.34
N ARG A 215 13.68 -7.51 -27.22
CA ARG A 215 14.19 -8.85 -26.85
C ARG A 215 15.67 -8.88 -26.48
N GLN A 216 16.43 -7.87 -26.90
CA GLN A 216 17.87 -7.80 -26.68
C GLN A 216 18.18 -6.63 -25.76
N PRO A 217 19.15 -6.77 -24.83
CA PRO A 217 19.48 -5.69 -23.92
C PRO A 217 20.11 -4.50 -24.65
N ARG A 218 20.08 -3.35 -23.99
CA ARG A 218 20.76 -2.10 -24.38
C ARG A 218 21.66 -1.64 -23.24
N ARG A 219 22.63 -0.78 -23.56
CA ARG A 219 23.46 -0.13 -22.55
C ARG A 219 22.85 1.21 -22.16
N LEU A 220 22.41 1.30 -20.91
CA LEU A 220 21.92 2.53 -20.29
C LEU A 220 22.83 2.86 -19.10
N TRP A 221 23.45 4.04 -19.12
CA TRP A 221 24.36 4.50 -18.06
C TRP A 221 25.45 3.47 -17.69
N GLY A 222 25.96 2.75 -18.68
CA GLY A 222 26.97 1.70 -18.51
C GLY A 222 26.43 0.31 -18.14
N GLN A 223 25.14 0.19 -17.82
CA GLN A 223 24.51 -1.07 -17.42
C GLN A 223 23.78 -1.74 -18.59
N LYS A 224 23.81 -3.08 -18.64
CA LYS A 224 22.99 -3.87 -19.58
C LYS A 224 21.58 -4.01 -19.01
N VAL A 225 20.59 -3.52 -19.73
CA VAL A 225 19.18 -3.50 -19.30
C VAL A 225 18.25 -3.80 -20.47
N PHE A 226 17.02 -4.21 -20.18
CA PHE A 226 15.96 -4.38 -21.16
C PHE A 226 15.04 -3.16 -21.18
N LEU A 227 14.47 -2.86 -22.35
CA LEU A 227 13.63 -1.69 -22.56
C LEU A 227 12.28 -2.09 -23.14
N SER A 228 11.23 -1.47 -22.62
CA SER A 228 9.87 -1.58 -23.12
C SER A 228 9.28 -0.20 -23.29
N ALA A 229 8.42 -0.04 -24.30
CA ALA A 229 7.75 1.22 -24.57
C ALA A 229 6.27 1.00 -24.91
N LYS A 230 5.43 1.91 -24.45
CA LYS A 230 4.07 2.12 -24.96
C LYS A 230 3.91 3.56 -25.38
N ARG A 231 3.35 3.79 -26.56
CA ARG A 231 2.94 5.12 -27.00
C ARG A 231 1.47 5.28 -26.63
N LEU A 232 1.18 6.20 -25.71
CA LEU A 232 -0.17 6.44 -25.19
C LEU A 232 -1.04 7.13 -26.25
N GLU A 233 -2.36 7.08 -26.11
CA GLU A 233 -3.30 7.77 -27.01
C GLU A 233 -3.10 9.30 -27.00
N THR A 234 -2.62 9.85 -25.89
CA THR A 234 -2.16 11.25 -25.76
C THR A 234 -0.87 11.54 -26.52
N ASN A 235 -0.32 10.57 -27.25
CA ASN A 235 0.98 10.63 -27.92
C ASN A 235 2.18 10.76 -26.95
N GLU A 236 1.95 10.56 -25.65
CA GLU A 236 3.02 10.51 -24.65
C GLU A 236 3.72 9.15 -24.61
N TRP A 237 4.98 9.15 -24.18
CA TRP A 237 5.77 7.92 -24.05
C TRP A 237 5.74 7.36 -22.62
N LEU A 238 5.36 6.08 -22.51
CA LEU A 238 5.65 5.26 -21.34
C LEU A 238 6.86 4.38 -21.68
N LEU A 239 8.01 4.72 -21.10
CA LEU A 239 9.28 4.01 -21.31
C LEU A 239 9.67 3.32 -20.02
N ILE A 240 9.95 2.02 -20.08
CA ILE A 240 10.25 1.19 -18.92
C ILE A 240 11.61 0.55 -19.12
N VAL A 241 12.42 0.57 -18.07
CA VAL A 241 13.67 -0.18 -17.98
C VAL A 241 13.53 -1.33 -16.99
N SER A 242 14.16 -2.45 -17.32
CA SER A 242 14.11 -3.69 -16.56
C SER A 242 15.48 -4.36 -16.52
N GLU A 243 15.76 -5.10 -15.45
CA GLU A 243 16.95 -5.95 -15.31
C GLU A 243 16.96 -7.11 -16.31
N SER A 244 15.78 -7.64 -16.62
CA SER A 244 15.58 -8.83 -17.46
C SER A 244 14.49 -8.60 -18.50
N PHE A 245 14.43 -9.50 -19.48
CA PHE A 245 13.37 -9.50 -20.48
C PHE A 245 12.05 -9.96 -19.84
N SER A 246 11.03 -9.11 -19.86
CA SER A 246 9.64 -9.52 -19.62
C SER A 246 8.75 -9.03 -20.75
N ARG A 247 7.98 -9.96 -21.35
CA ARG A 247 6.93 -9.63 -22.33
C ARG A 247 5.82 -8.79 -21.69
N GLN A 248 5.67 -8.89 -20.37
CA GLN A 248 4.62 -8.25 -19.60
C GLN A 248 5.12 -6.99 -18.88
N ALA A 249 6.32 -6.49 -19.20
CA ALA A 249 6.94 -5.38 -18.46
C ALA A 249 6.04 -4.13 -18.35
N ILE A 250 5.18 -3.88 -19.35
CA ILE A 250 4.25 -2.75 -19.38
C ILE A 250 3.07 -3.00 -18.44
N GLU A 251 2.51 -4.19 -18.47
CA GLU A 251 1.42 -4.65 -17.59
C GLU A 251 1.89 -4.74 -16.14
N GLU A 252 3.08 -5.28 -15.90
CA GLU A 252 3.75 -5.32 -14.59
C GLU A 252 3.95 -3.91 -14.04
N TYR A 253 4.42 -2.97 -14.87
CA TYR A 253 4.61 -1.58 -14.46
C TYR A 253 3.29 -0.86 -14.13
N ALA A 254 2.16 -1.26 -14.73
CA ALA A 254 0.85 -0.66 -14.43
C ALA A 254 0.46 -0.81 -12.96
N GLN A 255 0.97 -1.83 -12.26
CA GLN A 255 0.78 -2.02 -10.83
C GLN A 255 1.37 -0.88 -9.98
N ARG A 256 2.24 -0.01 -10.54
CA ARG A 256 2.75 1.17 -9.83
C ARG A 256 1.61 2.07 -9.37
N TRP A 257 0.49 2.11 -10.09
CA TRP A 257 -0.68 2.92 -9.74
C TRP A 257 -1.24 2.62 -8.34
N THR A 258 -0.95 1.44 -7.78
CA THR A 258 -1.34 1.08 -6.41
C THR A 258 -0.81 2.07 -5.35
N ILE A 259 0.40 2.63 -5.52
CA ILE A 259 0.95 3.61 -4.57
C ILE A 259 0.33 5.00 -4.72
N GLU A 260 -0.09 5.37 -5.93
CA GLU A 260 -0.87 6.59 -6.14
C GLU A 260 -2.25 6.46 -5.50
N THR A 261 -2.86 5.28 -5.61
CA THR A 261 -4.14 4.97 -4.95
C THR A 261 -4.01 5.06 -3.43
N LEU A 262 -2.89 4.56 -2.88
CA LEU A 262 -2.55 4.75 -1.47
C LEU A 262 -2.46 6.23 -1.12
N PHE A 263 -1.66 7.03 -1.83
CA PHE A 263 -1.51 8.45 -1.51
C PHE A 263 -2.81 9.22 -1.64
N ALA A 264 -3.64 8.92 -2.64
CA ALA A 264 -4.97 9.48 -2.76
C ALA A 264 -5.81 9.15 -1.51
N ALA A 265 -5.85 7.88 -1.10
CA ALA A 265 -6.58 7.42 0.09
C ALA A 265 -6.05 8.03 1.39
N LEU A 266 -4.75 8.23 1.53
CA LEU A 266 -4.20 8.90 2.71
C LEU A 266 -4.55 10.38 2.74
N LYS A 267 -4.60 11.05 1.59
CA LYS A 267 -4.90 12.49 1.45
C LYS A 267 -6.42 12.75 1.39
N SER A 268 -6.88 13.57 0.46
CA SER A 268 -8.24 14.12 0.38
C SER A 268 -9.35 13.08 0.22
N HIS A 269 -9.03 11.87 -0.24
CA HIS A 269 -10.04 10.85 -0.54
C HIS A 269 -10.35 9.91 0.63
N GLY A 270 -9.54 9.95 1.69
CA GLY A 270 -9.72 9.08 2.85
C GLY A 270 -9.35 9.79 4.14
N PHE A 271 -8.09 9.72 4.57
CA PHE A 271 -7.69 10.11 5.92
C PHE A 271 -7.28 11.57 6.10
N HIS A 272 -7.35 12.39 5.05
CA HIS A 272 -7.02 13.82 5.06
C HIS A 272 -5.64 14.11 5.68
N LEU A 273 -4.62 13.34 5.27
CA LEU A 273 -3.23 13.46 5.72
C LEU A 273 -2.64 14.88 5.53
N GLU A 274 -3.23 15.73 4.70
CA GLU A 274 -2.75 17.11 4.54
C GLU A 274 -3.27 18.04 5.66
N GLU A 275 -4.26 17.60 6.45
CA GLU A 275 -4.88 18.36 7.55
C GLU A 275 -4.25 18.09 8.95
N THR A 276 -3.12 17.36 9.04
CA THR A 276 -2.56 16.89 10.33
C THR A 276 -2.00 18.03 11.19
N HIS A 277 -1.60 19.11 10.52
CA HIS A 277 -0.82 20.23 11.05
C HIS A 277 0.52 19.84 11.71
N LEU A 278 0.98 18.59 11.57
CA LEU A 278 2.28 18.13 12.05
C LEU A 278 3.37 18.53 11.04
N THR A 279 4.43 19.19 11.53
CA THR A 279 5.57 19.62 10.69
C THR A 279 6.88 18.93 11.04
N LYS A 280 7.00 18.36 12.24
CA LYS A 280 8.24 17.69 12.68
C LYS A 280 8.34 16.31 12.02
N PRO A 281 9.45 15.98 11.33
CA PRO A 281 9.63 14.70 10.64
C PRO A 281 9.28 13.49 11.50
N GLU A 282 9.77 13.43 12.74
CA GLU A 282 9.56 12.27 13.62
C GLU A 282 8.08 12.11 14.00
N ARG A 283 7.33 13.22 14.10
CA ARG A 283 5.88 13.17 14.39
C ARG A 283 5.08 12.72 13.17
N LEU A 284 5.51 13.15 11.99
CA LEU A 284 4.92 12.71 10.73
C LEU A 284 5.15 11.22 10.51
N GLU A 285 6.36 10.71 10.77
CA GLU A 285 6.65 9.28 10.68
C GLU A 285 5.82 8.45 11.65
N ARG A 286 5.64 8.93 12.91
CA ARG A 286 4.74 8.28 13.88
C ARG A 286 3.30 8.24 13.38
N LEU A 287 2.78 9.35 12.87
CA LEU A 287 1.41 9.36 12.34
C LEU A 287 1.27 8.43 11.13
N PHE A 288 2.26 8.43 10.24
CA PHE A 288 2.27 7.55 9.06
C PHE A 288 2.30 6.07 9.46
N ALA A 289 2.98 5.73 10.56
CA ALA A 289 2.95 4.39 11.13
C ALA A 289 1.54 3.97 11.58
N LEU A 290 0.82 4.87 12.26
CA LEU A 290 -0.55 4.61 12.69
C LEU A 290 -1.50 4.48 11.48
N LEU A 291 -1.30 5.32 10.46
CA LEU A 291 -2.06 5.26 9.22
C LEU A 291 -1.77 3.99 8.43
N THR A 292 -0.54 3.47 8.47
CA THR A 292 -0.18 2.20 7.84
C THR A 292 -1.02 1.07 8.41
N LEU A 293 -1.09 0.96 9.75
CA LEU A 293 -1.92 -0.05 10.42
C LEU A 293 -3.43 0.16 10.19
N ALA A 294 -3.90 1.42 10.17
CA ALA A 294 -5.29 1.72 9.86
C ALA A 294 -5.65 1.36 8.40
N THR A 295 -4.73 1.59 7.45
CA THR A 295 -4.89 1.23 6.04
C THR A 295 -4.92 -0.28 5.87
N LEU A 296 -4.04 -1.01 6.57
CA LEU A 296 -4.04 -2.46 6.58
C LEU A 296 -5.37 -3.01 7.13
N TRP A 297 -5.89 -2.45 8.22
CA TRP A 297 -7.20 -2.85 8.74
C TRP A 297 -8.35 -2.56 7.77
N ALA A 298 -8.33 -1.39 7.13
CA ALA A 298 -9.28 -1.05 6.07
C ALA A 298 -9.20 -2.04 4.89
N LEU A 299 -7.98 -2.46 4.50
CA LEU A 299 -7.77 -3.46 3.47
C LEU A 299 -8.44 -4.79 3.84
N HIS A 300 -8.16 -5.34 5.02
CA HIS A 300 -8.78 -6.61 5.46
C HIS A 300 -10.30 -6.53 5.46
N THR A 301 -10.84 -5.42 5.98
CA THR A 301 -12.28 -5.20 6.01
C THR A 301 -12.87 -5.13 4.59
N GLY A 302 -12.16 -4.47 3.67
CA GLY A 302 -12.55 -4.39 2.26
C GLY A 302 -12.45 -5.71 1.51
N VAL A 303 -11.41 -6.50 1.76
CA VAL A 303 -11.24 -7.85 1.19
C VAL A 303 -12.37 -8.76 1.67
N TRP A 304 -12.62 -8.80 2.98
CA TRP A 304 -13.72 -9.57 3.54
C TRP A 304 -15.08 -9.13 2.97
N ALA A 305 -15.34 -7.82 2.92
CA ALA A 305 -16.59 -7.29 2.35
C ALA A 305 -16.75 -7.67 0.87
N HIS A 306 -15.68 -7.66 0.08
CA HIS A 306 -15.68 -8.09 -1.31
C HIS A 306 -15.97 -9.58 -1.46
N GLU A 307 -15.50 -10.43 -0.55
CA GLU A 307 -15.80 -11.86 -0.53
C GLU A 307 -17.27 -12.12 -0.19
N GLN A 308 -17.87 -11.31 0.69
CA GLN A 308 -19.31 -11.42 1.00
C GLN A 308 -20.18 -10.91 -0.15
N GLN A 309 -19.81 -9.77 -0.74
CA GLN A 309 -20.51 -9.17 -1.86
C GLN A 309 -19.49 -8.54 -2.81
N PRO A 310 -19.24 -9.15 -3.99
CA PRO A 310 -18.26 -8.63 -4.94
C PRO A 310 -18.52 -7.18 -5.29
N ILE A 311 -17.57 -6.32 -4.92
CA ILE A 311 -17.60 -4.89 -5.24
C ILE A 311 -17.57 -4.76 -6.76
N ARG A 312 -18.63 -4.17 -7.32
CA ARG A 312 -18.74 -3.96 -8.77
C ARG A 312 -17.58 -3.08 -9.23
N GLN A 313 -16.69 -3.66 -10.02
CA GLN A 313 -15.67 -2.88 -10.71
C GLN A 313 -16.38 -1.98 -11.73
N LYS A 314 -16.12 -0.67 -11.68
CA LYS A 314 -16.49 0.21 -12.79
C LYS A 314 -15.73 -0.30 -14.02
N LYS A 315 -16.40 -0.43 -15.18
CA LYS A 315 -15.74 -0.83 -16.43
C LYS A 315 -14.59 0.16 -16.67
N HIS A 316 -13.35 -0.32 -16.63
CA HIS A 316 -12.22 0.46 -17.11
C HIS A 316 -12.40 0.64 -18.62
N SER A 317 -12.56 1.89 -19.06
CA SER A 317 -12.28 2.23 -20.46
C SER A 317 -10.81 1.91 -20.72
N SER A 318 -10.53 1.18 -21.80
CA SER A 318 -9.21 0.77 -22.26
C SER A 318 -8.38 1.95 -22.81
N ALA A 319 -8.28 3.02 -22.05
CA ALA A 319 -7.55 4.23 -22.37
C ALA A 319 -6.60 4.53 -21.21
N LEU A 320 -5.34 4.12 -21.35
CA LEU A 320 -4.23 4.59 -20.50
C LEU A 320 -3.85 6.05 -20.83
N SER A 321 -4.82 6.85 -21.29
CA SER A 321 -4.68 8.26 -21.58
C SER A 321 -5.71 9.02 -20.74
N SER A 322 -5.19 9.86 -19.84
CA SER A 322 -5.92 10.93 -19.15
C SER A 322 -7.24 10.52 -18.49
N ALA A 323 -7.21 10.19 -17.19
CA ALA A 323 -8.43 10.14 -16.41
C ALA A 323 -8.16 10.49 -14.95
N SER A 324 -8.46 11.74 -14.62
CA SER A 324 -9.07 12.13 -13.35
C SER A 324 -10.09 11.06 -12.90
N PHE A 325 -10.27 10.91 -11.58
CA PHE A 325 -11.28 10.10 -10.89
C PHE A 325 -10.91 8.67 -10.51
N ALA A 326 -10.54 8.53 -9.24
CA ALA A 326 -10.83 7.36 -8.43
C ALA A 326 -11.29 7.81 -7.03
N THR A 327 -12.41 8.52 -6.98
CA THR A 327 -13.25 8.56 -5.77
C THR A 327 -14.69 8.61 -6.15
N ASP A 328 -15.34 7.48 -5.97
CA ASP A 328 -16.78 7.41 -5.72
C ASP A 328 -17.17 6.08 -5.05
N SER A 329 -16.21 5.33 -4.48
CA SER A 329 -16.49 4.09 -3.76
C SER A 329 -16.32 4.23 -2.24
N THR A 330 -16.36 5.45 -1.73
CA THR A 330 -16.32 5.73 -0.29
C THR A 330 -17.54 6.49 0.23
N SER A 331 -18.56 6.70 -0.60
CA SER A 331 -19.88 7.16 -0.18
C SER A 331 -20.69 6.01 0.42
N PHE A 332 -20.41 5.69 1.69
CA PHE A 332 -21.41 5.01 2.52
C PHE A 332 -22.54 6.01 2.78
N SER A 333 -23.62 5.97 1.98
CA SER A 333 -24.87 6.63 2.33
C SER A 333 -25.54 5.82 3.44
N ALA A 334 -25.46 6.34 4.66
CA ALA A 334 -26.36 5.96 5.73
C ALA A 334 -27.76 6.46 5.38
N SER A 335 -28.67 5.55 5.00
CA SER A 335 -30.10 5.85 5.00
C SER A 335 -30.94 4.63 5.38
N SER A 336 -31.47 4.72 6.60
CA SER A 336 -32.73 4.17 7.12
C SER A 336 -32.80 2.71 7.63
N PRO A 337 -33.59 2.47 8.71
CA PRO A 337 -33.46 1.29 9.57
C PRO A 337 -34.18 0.07 8.98
N CYS A 338 -33.50 -1.06 8.93
CA CYS A 338 -34.13 -2.34 8.61
C CYS A 338 -35.10 -2.74 9.73
N ARG A 339 -36.34 -3.07 9.34
CA ARG A 339 -37.38 -3.71 10.16
C ARG A 339 -36.90 -5.07 10.68
N PRO A 340 -37.40 -5.55 11.84
CA PRO A 340 -36.98 -6.83 12.39
C PRO A 340 -37.57 -7.97 11.54
N VAL A 341 -36.70 -8.82 11.01
CA VAL A 341 -37.08 -10.10 10.39
C VAL A 341 -37.18 -11.14 11.50
N SER A 342 -38.34 -11.77 11.60
CA SER A 342 -38.66 -12.87 12.51
C SER A 342 -37.83 -14.12 12.19
N LEU A 343 -37.29 -14.76 13.22
CA LEU A 343 -36.62 -16.07 13.14
C LEU A 343 -37.65 -17.17 12.84
N PRO A 344 -37.34 -18.16 11.97
CA PRO A 344 -38.18 -19.34 11.82
C PRO A 344 -38.04 -20.28 13.02
N ASN A 345 -39.18 -20.76 13.52
CA ASN A 345 -39.29 -21.79 14.54
C ASN A 345 -38.67 -23.12 14.08
N CYS A 346 -37.75 -23.67 14.89
CA CYS A 346 -37.43 -25.09 14.87
C CYS A 346 -38.64 -25.84 15.44
N SER A 347 -39.27 -26.70 14.63
CA SER A 347 -40.14 -27.76 15.12
C SER A 347 -39.58 -29.10 14.67
N ALA A 348 -39.49 -30.00 15.65
CA ALA A 348 -38.96 -31.33 15.54
C ALA A 348 -39.89 -32.22 14.71
N SER A 349 -39.30 -33.06 13.86
CA SER A 349 -40.00 -34.23 13.30
C SER A 349 -39.08 -35.44 13.39
N SER A 350 -39.55 -36.37 14.22
CA SER A 350 -39.13 -37.75 14.40
C SER A 350 -38.94 -38.50 13.08
N VAL A 351 -37.85 -39.27 12.97
CA VAL A 351 -37.76 -40.40 12.03
C VAL A 351 -37.50 -41.67 12.82
N SER A 352 -38.35 -42.63 12.52
CA SER A 352 -38.59 -43.93 13.12
C SER A 352 -37.52 -44.98 12.82
N CYS A 353 -37.42 -45.91 13.75
CA CYS A 353 -36.63 -47.14 13.74
C CYS A 353 -37.12 -48.13 12.65
N SER A 354 -36.19 -48.72 11.89
CA SER A 354 -36.36 -50.07 11.33
C SER A 354 -34.99 -50.69 11.05
N MET A 355 -34.51 -51.55 11.95
CA MET A 355 -33.47 -52.54 11.64
C MET A 355 -34.00 -53.92 12.01
N GLY A 356 -34.27 -54.72 10.98
CA GLY A 356 -34.54 -56.14 11.07
C GLY A 356 -33.23 -56.91 10.93
N ASP A 357 -32.88 -57.60 12.02
CA ASP A 357 -32.49 -59.00 12.13
C ASP A 357 -31.43 -59.65 11.21
N ARG A 358 -30.49 -60.31 11.93
CA ARG A 358 -29.76 -61.56 11.65
C ARG A 358 -28.58 -61.53 10.67
N SER A 359 -27.36 -61.73 11.19
CA SER A 359 -26.88 -63.09 11.50
C SER A 359 -25.45 -63.08 12.07
N THR A 360 -25.30 -63.92 13.09
CA THR A 360 -24.10 -64.31 13.84
C THR A 360 -23.21 -65.28 13.07
N SER A 361 -21.88 -65.18 13.27
CA SER A 361 -20.91 -66.27 13.60
C SER A 361 -19.49 -65.86 13.11
N ASN A 362 -18.53 -65.61 14.01
CA ASN A 362 -17.50 -66.56 14.49
C ASN A 362 -16.70 -67.22 13.34
N MET A 363 -15.38 -67.39 13.33
CA MET A 363 -14.32 -67.33 14.33
C MET A 363 -13.00 -67.52 13.53
N THR A 364 -11.93 -66.79 13.88
CA THR A 364 -10.57 -67.29 14.22
C THR A 364 -9.70 -66.13 14.61
#